data_AF-A0A392MR77-F1
#
_entry.id   AF-A0A392MR77-F1
#
_cell.length_a   1.000
_cell.length_b   1.000
_cell.length_c   1.000
_cell.angle_alpha   90.00
_cell.angle_beta   90.00
_cell.angle_gamma   90.00
#
_symmetry.space_group_name_H-M   'P 1'
#
loop_
_entity.id
_entity.type
_entity.pdbx_description
1 polymer ?
#
loop_
_entity_poly.entity_id
_entity_poly.type
_entity_poly.pdbx_seq_one_letter_code
_entity_poly.pdbx_strand_id
1 'polypeptide(L)'
;MLGADVISSFPVLQRILSLIEEVKESVNDDLSEAIEDLDAATPFFEALDELQSLSAHLSDVQKELLGLAQAVRQSLEVHGPFVNSVLESSGRIHNLASTLNDQSFLVTEDVKMLSTNLSIASKEELVVRKKIAHMEGELRLLQKWKRELDDSISADVFKLINKNRTLRGLEARQRLMMGRLDEINDVLEKADRNRVEMSEILEAARDAVRRC
;
A
#
# COMPACT_ATOMS: atom_id res chain seq x y z
N MET A 1 -93.76 28.50 44.95
CA MET A 1 -92.66 29.37 44.44
C MET A 1 -91.70 29.54 45.60
N LEU A 2 -90.44 29.10 45.62
CA LEU A 2 -89.50 28.57 44.63
C LEU A 2 -88.69 27.49 45.38
N GLY A 3 -88.56 26.29 44.82
CA GLY A 3 -87.91 25.16 45.48
C GLY A 3 -87.42 24.12 44.47
N ALA A 4 -86.96 24.58 43.31
CA ALA A 4 -86.52 23.72 42.22
C ALA A 4 -85.02 23.86 41.86
N ASP A 5 -84.32 24.89 42.36
CA ASP A 5 -82.95 25.16 41.93
C ASP A 5 -81.85 24.42 42.71
N VAL A 6 -82.17 23.75 43.83
CA VAL A 6 -81.13 23.17 44.71
C VAL A 6 -80.76 21.73 44.33
N ILE A 7 -81.63 20.99 43.62
CA ILE A 7 -81.40 19.57 43.30
C ILE A 7 -80.58 19.40 42.00
N SER A 8 -80.46 20.45 41.17
CA SER A 8 -79.70 20.42 39.90
C SER A 8 -78.18 20.65 40.06
N SER A 9 -77.68 20.99 41.25
CA SER A 9 -76.31 21.49 41.45
C SER A 9 -75.31 20.44 41.96
N PHE A 10 -75.78 19.39 42.64
CA PHE A 10 -74.90 18.40 43.28
C PHE A 10 -74.03 17.56 42.32
N PRO A 11 -74.56 17.05 41.18
CA PRO A 11 -73.75 16.30 40.21
C PRO A 11 -72.69 17.18 39.53
N VAL A 12 -73.02 18.45 39.31
CA VAL A 12 -72.15 19.45 38.67
C VAL A 12 -70.95 19.77 39.56
N LEU A 13 -71.18 19.97 40.87
CA LEU A 13 -70.13 20.21 41.85
C LEU A 13 -69.14 19.05 41.97
N GLN A 14 -69.63 17.80 41.94
CA GLN A 14 -68.79 16.62 42.03
C GLN A 14 -67.91 16.44 40.77
N ARG A 15 -68.46 16.75 39.58
CA ARG A 15 -67.69 16.72 38.32
C ARG A 15 -66.61 17.81 38.29
N ILE A 16 -66.92 19.02 38.74
CA ILE A 16 -65.95 20.13 38.84
C ILE A 16 -64.77 19.75 39.74
N LEU A 17 -65.04 19.14 40.91
CA LEU A 17 -63.97 18.73 41.82
C LEU A 17 -63.08 17.63 41.22
N SER A 18 -63.67 16.65 40.51
CA SER A 18 -62.92 15.61 39.79
C SER A 18 -62.02 16.22 38.72
N LEU A 19 -62.57 17.08 37.85
CA LEU A 19 -61.85 17.72 36.75
C LEU A 19 -60.72 18.63 37.26
N ILE A 20 -60.92 19.32 38.38
CA ILE A 20 -59.86 20.12 39.01
C ILE A 20 -58.72 19.25 39.50
N GLU A 21 -59.02 18.08 40.06
CA GLU A 21 -58.00 17.16 40.52
C GLU A 21 -57.24 16.56 39.33
N GLU A 22 -57.95 16.14 38.28
CA GLU A 22 -57.35 15.67 37.01
C GLU A 22 -56.43 16.72 36.38
N VAL A 23 -56.85 17.99 36.35
CA VAL A 23 -56.02 19.11 35.84
C VAL A 23 -54.80 19.34 36.72
N LYS A 24 -54.94 19.27 38.05
CA LYS A 24 -53.81 19.43 38.97
C LYS A 24 -52.82 18.28 38.87
N GLU A 25 -53.31 17.06 38.76
CA GLU A 25 -52.50 15.86 38.57
C GLU A 25 -51.70 15.98 37.27
N SER A 26 -52.39 16.28 36.16
CA SER A 26 -51.75 16.44 34.83
C SER A 26 -50.71 17.58 34.76
N VAL A 27 -50.91 18.68 35.50
CA VAL A 27 -49.95 19.80 35.53
C VAL A 27 -48.77 19.53 36.46
N ASN A 28 -48.97 18.73 37.51
CA ASN A 28 -47.89 18.30 38.40
C ASN A 28 -47.09 17.12 37.85
N ASP A 29 -47.70 16.34 36.96
CA ASP A 29 -47.03 15.30 36.20
C ASP A 29 -46.09 15.90 35.15
N ASP A 30 -45.11 15.10 34.73
CA ASP A 30 -44.12 15.53 33.76
C ASP A 30 -44.74 15.61 32.36
N LEU A 31 -45.07 16.82 31.92
CA LEU A 31 -45.57 17.11 30.57
C LEU A 31 -44.47 17.01 29.49
N SER A 32 -43.28 16.47 29.81
CA SER A 32 -42.22 16.21 28.81
C SER A 32 -42.69 15.29 27.68
N GLU A 33 -43.52 14.29 27.98
CA GLU A 33 -44.08 13.37 26.98
C GLU A 33 -45.02 14.11 26.01
N ALA A 34 -45.76 15.13 26.50
CA ALA A 34 -46.61 15.99 25.68
C ALA A 34 -45.82 16.91 24.72
N ILE A 35 -44.52 17.10 24.97
CA ILE A 35 -43.62 17.82 24.06
C ILE A 35 -43.22 16.91 22.90
N GLU A 36 -43.01 15.62 23.14
CA GLU A 36 -42.67 14.64 22.11
C GLU A 36 -43.90 14.23 21.28
N ASP A 37 -45.02 13.99 21.95
CA ASP A 37 -46.30 13.64 21.36
C ASP A 37 -47.44 14.44 22.00
N LEU A 38 -47.99 15.40 21.25
CA LEU A 38 -49.06 16.26 21.75
C LEU A 38 -50.34 15.46 22.08
N ASP A 39 -50.52 14.28 21.48
CA ASP A 39 -51.65 13.40 21.78
C ASP A 39 -51.57 12.83 23.21
N ALA A 40 -50.38 12.79 23.82
CA ALA A 40 -50.21 12.42 25.22
C ALA A 40 -50.87 13.42 26.19
N ALA A 41 -51.07 14.68 25.78
CA ALA A 41 -51.80 15.69 26.55
C ALA A 41 -53.32 15.65 26.33
N THR A 42 -53.85 14.72 25.53
CA THR A 42 -55.30 14.63 25.25
C THR A 42 -56.16 14.59 26.52
N PRO A 43 -55.86 13.77 27.56
CA PRO A 43 -56.67 13.74 28.78
C PRO A 43 -56.69 15.09 29.50
N PHE A 44 -55.56 15.82 29.49
CA PHE A 44 -55.45 17.15 30.05
C PHE A 44 -56.29 18.17 29.26
N PHE A 45 -56.26 18.12 27.93
CA PHE A 45 -57.04 19.03 27.08
C PHE A 45 -58.55 18.77 27.21
N GLU A 46 -58.97 17.51 27.26
CA GLU A 46 -60.37 17.13 27.49
C GLU A 46 -60.87 17.63 28.85
N ALA A 47 -60.08 17.45 29.91
CA ALA A 47 -60.41 17.94 31.24
C ALA A 47 -60.56 19.48 31.28
N LEU A 48 -59.73 20.22 30.53
CA LEU A 48 -59.84 21.67 30.41
C LEU A 48 -61.07 22.11 29.61
N ASP A 49 -61.39 21.43 28.51
CA ASP A 49 -62.56 21.75 27.68
C ASP A 49 -63.86 21.50 28.46
N GLU A 50 -63.91 20.39 29.22
CA GLU A 50 -65.02 20.11 30.12
C GLU A 50 -65.13 21.14 31.25
N LEU A 51 -64.02 21.51 31.90
CA LEU A 51 -64.02 22.49 32.98
C LEU A 51 -64.42 23.89 32.48
N GLN A 52 -64.03 24.25 31.25
CA GLN A 52 -64.44 25.48 30.57
C GLN A 52 -65.95 25.53 30.31
N SER A 53 -66.56 24.41 29.92
CA SER A 53 -68.01 24.30 29.73
C SER A 53 -68.81 24.56 31.02
N LEU A 54 -68.18 24.31 32.19
CA LEU A 54 -68.74 24.52 33.52
C LEU A 54 -68.35 25.86 34.17
N SER A 55 -67.68 26.75 33.43
CA SER A 55 -67.12 28.02 33.93
C SER A 55 -68.09 28.92 34.72
N ALA A 56 -69.40 28.88 34.41
CA ALA A 56 -70.43 29.63 35.13
C ALA A 56 -70.59 29.20 36.60
N HIS A 57 -70.20 27.96 36.93
CA HIS A 57 -70.35 27.35 38.25
C HIS A 57 -69.03 27.29 39.03
N LEU A 58 -67.92 27.72 38.42
CA LEU A 58 -66.61 27.76 39.05
C LEU A 58 -66.49 28.94 40.03
N SER A 59 -65.85 28.70 41.16
CA SER A 59 -65.39 29.77 42.05
C SER A 59 -64.27 30.58 41.40
N ASP A 60 -63.99 31.78 41.91
CA ASP A 60 -62.97 32.65 41.33
C ASP A 60 -61.58 32.00 41.33
N VAL A 61 -61.24 31.24 42.37
CA VAL A 61 -59.98 30.47 42.46
C VAL A 61 -59.91 29.37 41.40
N GLN A 62 -61.04 28.70 41.12
CA GLN A 62 -61.09 27.64 40.11
C GLN A 62 -61.00 28.20 38.69
N LYS A 63 -61.55 29.40 38.46
CA LYS A 63 -61.39 30.13 37.19
C LYS A 63 -59.94 30.57 36.98
N GLU A 64 -59.24 30.99 38.03
CA GLU A 64 -57.82 31.31 37.97
C GLU A 64 -56.98 30.08 37.60
N LEU A 65 -57.22 28.92 38.24
CA LEU A 65 -56.57 27.66 37.89
C LEU A 65 -56.82 27.28 36.42
N LEU A 66 -58.07 27.38 35.96
CA LEU A 66 -58.44 27.11 34.57
C LEU A 66 -57.71 28.06 33.60
N GLY A 67 -57.60 29.35 33.93
CA GLY A 67 -56.84 30.31 33.13
C GLY A 67 -55.35 29.99 33.05
N LEU A 68 -54.74 29.57 34.16
CA LEU A 68 -53.34 29.13 34.18
C LEU A 68 -53.12 27.86 33.36
N ALA A 69 -54.00 26.86 33.51
CA ALA A 69 -53.90 25.61 32.77
C ALA A 69 -54.17 25.80 31.27
N GLN A 70 -55.04 26.73 30.88
CA GLN A 70 -55.21 27.15 29.48
C GLN A 70 -53.96 27.82 28.91
N ALA A 71 -53.24 28.61 29.72
CA ALA A 71 -51.96 29.18 29.30
C ALA A 71 -50.90 28.07 29.08
N VAL A 72 -50.90 27.03 29.91
CA VAL A 72 -50.03 25.85 29.72
C VAL A 72 -50.39 25.12 28.42
N ARG A 73 -51.67 24.86 28.16
CA ARG A 73 -52.14 24.28 26.89
C ARG A 73 -51.68 25.09 25.68
N GLN A 74 -51.91 26.40 25.68
CA GLN A 74 -51.49 27.27 24.58
C GLN A 74 -49.97 27.26 24.39
N SER A 75 -49.21 27.21 25.48
CA SER A 75 -47.76 27.10 25.43
C SER A 75 -47.31 25.77 24.80
N LEU A 76 -47.94 24.65 25.16
CA LEU A 76 -47.67 23.33 24.58
C LEU A 76 -48.03 23.28 23.08
N GLU A 77 -49.21 23.78 22.71
CA GLU A 77 -49.65 23.81 21.30
C GLU A 77 -48.75 24.70 20.42
N VAL A 78 -48.29 25.84 20.94
CA VAL A 78 -47.48 26.80 20.17
C VAL A 78 -45.99 26.45 20.18
N HIS A 79 -45.44 26.08 21.33
CA HIS A 79 -44.00 25.91 21.51
C HIS A 79 -43.56 24.44 21.52
N GLY A 80 -44.45 23.50 21.83
CA GLY A 80 -44.15 22.05 21.84
C GLY A 80 -43.53 21.56 20.53
N PRO A 81 -44.13 21.84 19.35
CA PRO A 81 -43.56 21.41 18.07
C PRO A 81 -42.14 21.94 17.81
N PHE A 82 -41.87 23.20 18.20
CA PHE A 82 -40.53 23.79 18.06
C PHE A 82 -39.53 23.11 19.00
N VAL A 83 -39.90 22.92 20.28
CA VAL A 83 -39.03 22.26 21.26
C VAL A 83 -38.72 20.84 20.83
N ASN A 84 -39.72 20.07 20.37
CA ASN A 84 -39.53 18.72 19.85
C ASN A 84 -38.56 18.71 18.65
N SER A 85 -38.77 19.60 17.67
CA SER A 85 -37.88 19.72 16.52
C SER A 85 -36.43 20.04 16.93
N VAL A 86 -36.23 20.86 17.96
CA VAL A 86 -34.90 21.16 18.50
C VAL A 86 -34.29 19.92 19.16
N LEU A 87 -35.05 19.20 19.98
CA LEU A 87 -34.59 17.97 20.64
C LEU A 87 -34.20 16.88 19.63
N GLU A 88 -35.04 16.61 18.63
CA GLU A 88 -34.73 15.68 17.56
C GLU A 88 -33.47 16.10 16.78
N SER A 89 -33.35 17.39 16.46
CA SER A 89 -32.17 17.90 15.74
C SER A 89 -30.90 17.76 16.59
N SER A 90 -30.99 17.98 17.89
CA SER A 90 -29.91 17.80 18.84
C SER A 90 -29.46 16.34 18.89
N GLY A 91 -30.40 15.40 18.97
CA GLY A 91 -30.11 13.96 18.91
C GLY A 91 -29.42 13.56 17.61
N ARG A 92 -29.90 14.07 16.47
CA ARG A 92 -29.26 13.84 15.15
C ARG A 92 -27.84 14.41 15.09
N ILE A 93 -27.63 15.62 15.60
CA ILE A 93 -26.30 16.26 15.66
C ILE A 93 -25.36 15.45 16.55
N HIS A 94 -25.82 14.98 17.71
CA HIS A 94 -25.01 14.18 18.60
C HIS A 94 -24.57 12.86 17.96
N ASN A 95 -25.51 12.15 17.31
CA ASN A 95 -25.21 10.91 16.58
C ASN A 95 -24.22 11.15 15.42
N LEU A 96 -24.40 12.24 14.67
CA LEU A 96 -23.49 12.64 13.61
C LEU A 96 -22.09 12.97 14.17
N ALA A 97 -22.03 13.71 15.27
CA ALA A 97 -20.77 14.06 15.92
C ALA A 97 -20.03 12.81 16.43
N SER A 98 -20.74 11.85 17.02
CA SER A 98 -20.15 10.56 17.43
C SER A 98 -19.60 9.80 16.23
N THR A 99 -20.41 9.67 15.17
CA THR A 99 -20.01 8.95 13.95
C THR A 99 -18.80 9.61 13.28
N LEU A 100 -18.79 10.95 13.21
CA LEU A 100 -17.69 11.72 12.63
C LEU A 100 -16.41 11.58 13.48
N ASN A 101 -16.54 11.54 14.80
CA ASN A 101 -15.42 11.31 15.70
C ASN A 101 -14.80 9.91 15.48
N ASP A 102 -15.63 8.87 15.38
CA ASP A 102 -15.16 7.49 15.11
C ASP A 102 -14.46 7.40 13.75
N GLN A 103 -15.02 8.02 12.72
CA GLN A 103 -14.39 8.08 11.39
C GLN A 103 -13.08 8.88 11.42
N SER A 104 -13.05 10.02 12.10
CA SER A 104 -11.84 10.84 12.26
C SER A 104 -10.72 10.07 12.97
N PHE A 105 -11.07 9.26 13.97
CA PHE A 105 -10.12 8.39 14.65
C PHE A 105 -9.52 7.35 13.68
N LEU A 106 -10.37 6.63 12.92
CA LEU A 106 -9.91 5.64 11.94
C LEU A 106 -8.98 6.25 10.89
N VAL A 107 -9.36 7.38 10.30
CA VAL A 107 -8.54 8.09 9.30
C VAL A 107 -7.19 8.51 9.90
N THR A 108 -7.17 8.97 11.15
CA THR A 108 -5.93 9.34 11.83
C THR A 108 -5.00 8.14 12.02
N GLU A 109 -5.55 6.98 12.39
CA GLU A 109 -4.79 5.74 12.56
C GLU A 109 -4.22 5.24 11.22
N ASP A 110 -5.01 5.28 10.15
CA ASP A 110 -4.59 4.92 8.79
C ASP A 110 -3.45 5.81 8.30
N VAL A 111 -3.52 7.13 8.56
CA VAL A 111 -2.45 8.06 8.19
C VAL A 111 -1.15 7.75 8.94
N LYS A 112 -1.21 7.39 10.22
CA LYS A 112 -0.02 6.98 10.99
C LYS A 112 0.59 5.69 10.45
N MET A 113 -0.24 4.71 10.13
CA MET A 113 0.17 3.45 9.52
C MET A 113 0.84 3.69 8.16
N LEU A 114 0.23 4.49 7.30
CA LEU A 114 0.78 4.85 5.99
C LEU A 114 2.12 5.57 6.13
N SER A 115 2.24 6.53 7.04
CA SER A 115 3.48 7.25 7.33
C SER A 115 4.60 6.31 7.77
N THR A 116 4.28 5.33 8.64
CA THR A 116 5.23 4.32 9.11
C THR A 116 5.68 3.41 7.95
N ASN A 117 4.74 2.94 7.13
CA ASN A 117 5.04 2.11 5.97
C ASN A 117 5.91 2.84 4.94
N LEU A 118 5.63 4.11 4.67
CA LEU A 118 6.45 4.94 3.78
C LEU A 118 7.88 5.13 4.33
N SER A 119 8.01 5.32 5.64
CA SER A 119 9.32 5.42 6.30
C SER A 119 10.15 4.13 6.18
N ILE A 120 9.50 2.97 6.34
CA ILE A 120 10.14 1.65 6.15
C ILE A 120 10.55 1.48 4.68
N ALA A 121 9.63 1.68 3.74
CA ALA A 121 9.88 1.53 2.32
C ALA A 121 11.03 2.43 1.83
N SER A 122 11.10 3.68 2.31
CA SER A 122 12.18 4.60 1.98
C SER A 122 13.56 4.12 2.47
N LYS A 123 13.62 3.51 3.67
CA LYS A 123 14.86 2.92 4.18
C LYS A 123 15.30 1.71 3.37
N GLU A 124 14.37 0.84 3.02
CA GLU A 124 14.63 -0.34 2.17
C GLU A 124 15.11 0.08 0.78
N GLU A 125 14.47 1.09 0.18
CA GLU A 125 14.89 1.65 -1.10
C GLU A 125 16.35 2.15 -1.05
N LEU A 126 16.73 2.85 0.02
CA LEU A 126 18.10 3.33 0.20
C LEU A 126 19.11 2.17 0.28
N VAL A 127 18.77 1.08 0.97
CA VAL A 127 19.62 -0.12 1.06
C VAL A 127 19.79 -0.77 -0.32
N VAL A 128 18.70 -0.91 -1.08
CA VAL A 128 18.73 -1.45 -2.44
C VAL A 128 19.57 -0.57 -3.36
N ARG A 129 19.39 0.75 -3.33
CA ARG A 129 20.19 1.70 -4.12
C ARG A 129 21.68 1.60 -3.81
N LYS A 130 22.07 1.48 -2.53
CA LYS A 130 23.46 1.26 -2.13
C LYS A 130 24.03 -0.05 -2.70
N LYS A 131 23.24 -1.13 -2.65
CA LYS A 131 23.63 -2.43 -3.20
C LYS A 131 23.80 -2.39 -4.72
N ILE A 132 22.90 -1.71 -5.43
CA ILE A 132 23.02 -1.49 -6.89
C ILE A 132 24.32 -0.75 -7.21
N ALA A 133 24.57 0.38 -6.56
CA ALA A 133 25.78 1.17 -6.80
C ALA A 133 27.07 0.38 -6.53
N HIS A 134 27.06 -0.47 -5.49
CA HIS A 134 28.18 -1.37 -5.19
C HIS A 134 28.40 -2.40 -6.30
N MET A 135 27.35 -3.11 -6.73
CA MET A 135 27.43 -4.11 -7.81
C MET A 135 27.84 -3.48 -9.15
N GLU A 136 27.37 -2.27 -9.46
CA GLU A 136 27.81 -1.50 -10.63
C GLU A 136 29.30 -1.13 -10.57
N GLY A 137 29.83 -0.92 -9.37
CA GLY A 137 31.27 -0.74 -9.13
C GLY A 137 32.06 -2.01 -9.44
N GLU A 138 31.63 -3.15 -8.89
CA GLU A 138 32.27 -4.45 -9.13
C GLU A 138 32.22 -4.85 -10.62
N LEU A 139 31.08 -4.64 -11.28
CA LEU A 139 30.91 -4.93 -12.70
C LEU A 139 31.93 -4.15 -13.55
N ARG A 140 32.14 -2.86 -13.23
CA ARG A 140 33.13 -2.02 -13.94
C ARG A 140 34.56 -2.53 -13.74
N LEU A 141 34.90 -2.98 -12.53
CA LEU A 141 36.21 -3.57 -12.24
C LEU A 141 36.41 -4.87 -13.03
N LEU A 142 35.42 -5.76 -13.03
CA LEU A 142 35.47 -7.00 -13.79
C LEU A 142 35.60 -6.76 -15.30
N GLN A 143 34.88 -5.78 -15.85
CA GLN A 143 35.00 -5.40 -17.26
C GLN A 143 36.39 -4.83 -17.59
N LYS A 144 37.02 -4.09 -16.67
CA LYS A 144 38.40 -3.63 -16.84
C LYS A 144 39.36 -4.81 -16.84
N TRP A 145 39.26 -5.70 -15.86
CA TRP A 145 40.11 -6.89 -15.75
C TRP A 145 39.97 -7.81 -16.96
N LYS A 146 38.76 -7.98 -17.48
CA LYS A 146 38.52 -8.75 -18.72
C LYS A 146 39.33 -8.18 -19.89
N ARG A 147 39.29 -6.86 -20.09
CA ARG A 147 40.05 -6.20 -21.17
C ARG A 147 41.56 -6.38 -21.01
N GLU A 148 42.07 -6.19 -19.79
CA GLU A 148 43.50 -6.38 -19.50
C GLU A 148 43.95 -7.83 -19.78
N LEU A 149 43.10 -8.81 -19.46
CA LEU A 149 43.37 -10.21 -19.75
C LEU A 149 43.32 -10.50 -21.25
N ASP A 150 42.33 -9.96 -21.98
CA ASP A 150 42.21 -10.10 -23.43
C ASP A 150 43.44 -9.50 -24.14
N ASP A 151 43.94 -8.35 -23.69
CA ASP A 151 45.17 -7.73 -24.19
C ASP A 151 46.41 -8.60 -23.91
N SER A 152 46.53 -9.14 -22.69
CA SER A 152 47.63 -10.04 -22.32
C SER A 152 47.63 -11.32 -23.16
N ILE A 153 46.46 -11.95 -23.33
CA ILE A 153 46.30 -13.16 -24.17
C ILE A 153 46.68 -12.85 -25.60
N SER A 154 46.19 -11.73 -26.15
CA SER A 154 46.49 -11.31 -27.52
C SER A 154 48.00 -11.13 -27.73
N ALA A 155 48.70 -10.50 -26.79
CA ALA A 155 50.15 -10.33 -26.84
C ALA A 155 50.89 -11.68 -26.84
N ASP A 156 50.47 -12.62 -26.00
CA ASP A 156 51.12 -13.94 -25.92
C ASP A 156 50.83 -14.80 -27.16
N VAL A 157 49.63 -14.75 -27.71
CA VAL A 157 49.31 -15.37 -29.00
C VAL A 157 50.19 -14.81 -30.10
N PHE A 158 50.40 -13.48 -30.15
CA PHE A 158 51.27 -12.85 -31.14
C PHE A 158 52.73 -13.32 -31.01
N LYS A 159 53.25 -13.44 -29.77
CA LYS A 159 54.58 -14.01 -29.52
C LYS A 159 54.67 -15.45 -30.02
N LEU A 160 53.65 -16.28 -29.77
CA LEU A 160 53.61 -17.66 -30.24
C LEU A 160 53.57 -17.76 -31.78
N ILE A 161 52.79 -16.91 -32.44
CA ILE A 161 52.75 -16.83 -33.91
C ILE A 161 54.13 -16.50 -34.46
N ASN A 162 54.82 -15.50 -33.89
CA ASN A 162 56.17 -15.13 -34.31
C ASN A 162 57.18 -16.26 -34.10
N LYS A 163 57.14 -16.93 -32.94
CA LYS A 163 57.98 -18.11 -32.67
C LYS A 163 57.73 -19.23 -33.68
N ASN A 164 56.46 -19.53 -34.00
CA ASN A 164 56.10 -20.55 -34.98
C ASN A 164 56.64 -20.20 -36.38
N ARG A 165 56.55 -18.93 -36.79
CA ARG A 165 57.10 -18.46 -38.07
C ARG A 165 58.62 -18.65 -38.13
N THR A 166 59.34 -18.31 -37.06
CA THR A 166 60.80 -18.54 -36.96
C THR A 166 61.13 -20.02 -37.04
N LEU A 167 60.39 -20.87 -36.31
CA LEU A 167 60.59 -22.32 -36.30
C LEU A 167 60.40 -22.93 -37.69
N ARG A 168 59.35 -22.56 -38.42
CA ARG A 168 59.15 -22.99 -39.82
C ARG A 168 60.32 -22.57 -40.72
N GLY A 169 60.87 -21.38 -40.52
CA GLY A 169 62.04 -20.90 -41.25
C GLY A 169 63.30 -21.74 -40.97
N LEU A 170 63.49 -22.15 -39.71
CA LEU A 170 64.60 -23.03 -39.31
C LEU A 170 64.41 -24.45 -39.87
N GLU A 171 63.21 -25.01 -39.81
CA GLU A 171 62.89 -26.32 -40.39
C GLU A 171 63.17 -26.35 -41.90
N ALA A 172 62.80 -25.29 -42.63
CA ALA A 172 63.07 -25.19 -44.06
C ALA A 172 64.58 -25.20 -44.35
N ARG A 173 65.38 -24.45 -43.55
CA ARG A 173 66.84 -24.46 -43.67
C ARG A 173 67.44 -25.82 -43.31
N GLN A 174 66.92 -26.49 -42.29
CA GLN A 174 67.36 -27.83 -41.92
C GLN A 174 67.13 -28.82 -43.05
N ARG A 175 65.95 -28.82 -43.69
CA ARG A 175 65.66 -29.66 -44.85
C ARG A 175 66.61 -29.37 -46.01
N LEU A 176 66.92 -28.10 -46.29
CA LEU A 176 67.88 -27.73 -47.33
C LEU A 176 69.30 -28.25 -47.02
N MET A 177 69.77 -28.09 -45.79
CA MET A 177 71.09 -28.59 -45.39
C MET A 177 71.16 -30.11 -45.45
N MET A 178 70.09 -30.81 -45.08
CA MET A 178 69.99 -32.26 -45.20
C MET A 178 70.10 -32.70 -46.66
N GLY A 179 69.35 -32.07 -47.58
CA GLY A 179 69.46 -32.39 -49.01
C GLY A 179 70.86 -32.13 -49.58
N ARG A 180 71.54 -31.06 -49.16
CA ARG A 180 72.94 -30.82 -49.55
C ARG A 180 73.92 -31.85 -48.98
N LEU A 181 73.65 -32.36 -47.79
CA LEU A 181 74.47 -33.41 -47.19
C LEU A 181 74.31 -34.72 -47.96
N ASP A 182 73.08 -35.05 -48.37
CA ASP A 182 72.78 -36.21 -49.21
C ASP A 182 73.52 -36.10 -50.56
N GLU A 183 73.49 -34.93 -51.21
CA GLU A 183 74.24 -34.66 -52.46
C GLU A 183 75.76 -34.86 -52.27
N ILE A 184 76.33 -34.37 -51.18
CA ILE A 184 77.76 -34.56 -50.87
C ILE A 184 78.06 -36.03 -50.66
N ASN A 185 77.19 -36.76 -49.95
CA ASN A 185 77.34 -38.18 -49.70
C ASN A 185 77.32 -38.97 -51.02
N ASP A 186 76.38 -38.67 -51.94
CA ASP A 186 76.31 -39.28 -53.27
C ASP A 186 77.60 -39.02 -54.09
N VAL A 187 78.15 -37.81 -54.00
CA VAL A 187 79.42 -37.46 -54.67
C VAL A 187 80.60 -38.24 -54.07
N LEU A 188 80.65 -38.37 -52.74
CA LEU A 188 81.69 -39.14 -52.06
C LEU A 188 81.62 -40.62 -52.45
N GLU A 189 80.43 -41.23 -52.45
CA GLU A 189 80.25 -42.62 -52.87
C GLU A 189 80.66 -42.86 -54.33
N LYS A 190 80.42 -41.90 -55.23
CA LYS A 190 80.90 -41.96 -56.62
C LYS A 190 82.42 -41.84 -56.69
N ALA A 191 83.01 -40.91 -55.94
CA ALA A 191 84.46 -40.74 -55.91
C ALA A 191 85.17 -41.98 -55.35
N ASP A 192 84.60 -42.61 -54.32
CA ASP A 192 85.13 -43.85 -53.77
C ASP A 192 85.05 -45.01 -54.77
N ARG A 193 83.92 -45.16 -55.49
CA ARG A 193 83.81 -46.14 -56.58
C ARG A 193 84.86 -45.91 -57.66
N ASN A 194 84.98 -44.68 -58.15
CA ASN A 194 85.97 -44.32 -59.17
C ASN A 194 87.41 -44.60 -58.69
N ARG A 195 87.71 -44.38 -57.40
CA ARG A 195 89.01 -44.67 -56.80
C ARG A 195 89.32 -46.17 -56.77
N VAL A 196 88.32 -46.99 -56.42
CA VAL A 196 88.44 -48.46 -56.46
C VAL A 196 88.69 -48.91 -57.89
N GLU A 197 87.87 -48.48 -58.84
CA GLU A 197 88.03 -48.81 -60.27
C GLU A 197 89.42 -48.40 -60.80
N MET A 198 89.89 -47.19 -60.48
CA MET A 198 91.21 -46.73 -60.93
C MET A 198 92.35 -47.53 -60.28
N SER A 199 92.18 -47.99 -59.03
CA SER A 199 93.14 -48.87 -58.36
C SER A 199 93.19 -50.24 -59.04
N GLU A 200 92.05 -50.80 -59.44
CA GLU A 200 91.96 -52.05 -60.21
C GLU A 200 92.63 -51.91 -61.59
N ILE A 201 92.40 -50.80 -62.30
CA ILE A 201 93.05 -50.52 -63.60
C ILE A 201 94.58 -50.44 -63.44
N LEU A 202 95.06 -49.74 -62.41
CA LEU A 202 96.50 -49.62 -62.15
C LEU A 202 97.14 -50.98 -61.83
N GLU A 203 96.46 -51.83 -61.05
CA GLU A 203 96.96 -53.16 -60.73
C GLU A 203 96.97 -54.06 -61.98
N ALA A 204 95.92 -54.03 -62.81
CA ALA A 204 95.90 -54.73 -64.09
C ALA A 204 97.02 -54.26 -65.05
N ALA A 205 97.29 -52.95 -65.10
CA ALA A 205 98.39 -52.41 -65.90
C ALA A 205 99.77 -52.88 -65.40
N ARG A 206 99.98 -52.92 -64.07
CA ARG A 206 101.21 -53.48 -63.47
C ARG A 206 101.38 -54.95 -63.81
N ASP A 207 100.31 -55.73 -63.75
CA ASP A 207 100.34 -57.15 -64.08
C ASP A 207 100.60 -57.41 -65.56
N ALA A 208 100.11 -56.55 -66.47
CA ALA A 208 100.43 -56.62 -67.89
C ALA A 208 101.92 -56.35 -68.15
N VAL A 209 102.50 -55.34 -67.49
CA VAL A 209 103.94 -55.02 -67.61
C VAL A 209 104.82 -56.17 -67.07
N ARG A 210 104.40 -56.87 -66.01
CA ARG A 210 105.13 -58.04 -65.48
C ARG A 210 105.10 -59.26 -66.39
N ARG A 211 104.19 -59.31 -67.38
CA ARG A 211 104.02 -60.45 -68.31
C ARG A 211 104.68 -60.21 -69.69
N CYS A 212 105.27 -59.04 -69.91
CA CYS A 212 106.14 -58.75 -71.04
C CYS A 212 107.60 -59.03 -70.68
#